data_AF-A0A939JFW7-F1
#
_entry.id   AF-A0A939JFW7-F1
#
_cell.length_a   1.000
_cell.length_b   1.000
_cell.length_c   1.000
_cell.angle_alpha   90.00
_cell.angle_beta   90.00
_cell.angle_gamma   90.00
#
_symmetry.space_group_name_H-M   'P 1'
#
loop_
_entity.id
_entity.type
_entity.pdbx_description
1 polymer ?
#
loop_
_entity_poly.entity_id
_entity_poly.type
_entity_poly.pdbx_seq_one_letter_code
_entity_poly.pdbx_strand_id
1 'polypeptide(L)'
;MLPFPAINHFMHSTGHTPREYRFLLDLVNQAFEIEKKAADLKESNSIQRNVNRLRNLFENEVPGSFFQQNTGVSFTYHNPIGERYDDTRTDCDASIAGAGTENLWITEVIKPIVWLAIGGGPKALVQKAVVVAETRIDSAFN
;
A
#
# COMPACT_ATOMS: atom_id res chain seq x y z
N MET A 1 -9.12 25.23 -2.06
CA MET A 1 -7.87 24.60 -1.57
C MET A 1 -7.85 24.78 -0.06
N LEU A 2 -7.91 23.70 0.71
CA LEU A 2 -8.03 23.78 2.17
C LEU A 2 -6.67 24.10 2.81
N PRO A 3 -6.61 24.91 3.89
CA PRO A 3 -5.35 25.24 4.56
C PRO A 3 -4.74 24.02 5.27
N PHE A 4 -3.41 24.00 5.43
CA PHE A 4 -2.62 22.90 6.00
C PHE A 4 -3.17 22.26 7.31
N PRO A 5 -3.66 23.04 8.30
CA PRO A 5 -4.28 22.46 9.50
C PRO A 5 -5.56 21.67 9.18
N ALA A 6 -6.31 22.07 8.16
CA ALA A 6 -7.52 21.40 7.74
C ALA A 6 -7.23 20.10 6.98
N ILE A 7 -6.14 19.99 6.23
CA ILE A 7 -5.72 18.73 5.58
C ILE A 7 -5.30 17.70 6.63
N ASN A 8 -4.48 18.10 7.61
CA ASN A 8 -4.05 17.21 8.67
C ASN A 8 -5.24 16.74 9.53
N HIS A 9 -6.14 17.66 9.87
CA HIS A 9 -7.38 17.34 10.57
C HIS A 9 -8.30 16.44 9.74
N PHE A 10 -8.42 16.66 8.42
CA PHE A 10 -9.26 15.84 7.53
C PHE A 10 -8.70 14.43 7.35
N MET A 11 -7.38 14.28 7.21
CA MET A 11 -6.72 12.98 7.08
C MET A 11 -6.87 12.12 8.34
N HIS A 12 -6.65 12.72 9.51
CA HIS A 12 -6.80 12.01 10.78
C HIS A 12 -8.25 11.72 11.17
N SER A 13 -9.22 12.52 10.69
CA SER A 13 -10.65 12.33 11.02
C SER A 13 -11.42 11.43 10.05
N THR A 14 -10.98 11.31 8.79
CA THR A 14 -11.75 10.58 7.76
C THR A 14 -11.07 9.32 7.24
N GLY A 15 -9.76 9.13 7.40
CA GLY A 15 -9.03 7.98 6.84
C GLY A 15 -9.03 7.93 5.30
N HIS A 16 -9.48 9.00 4.64
CA HIS A 16 -9.58 9.09 3.18
C HIS A 16 -8.55 10.06 2.63
N THR A 17 -7.80 9.64 1.60
CA THR A 17 -6.95 10.53 0.82
C THR A 17 -7.79 11.63 0.16
N PRO A 18 -7.47 12.93 0.34
CA PRO A 18 -8.17 14.03 -0.31
C PRO A 18 -8.20 13.80 -1.82
N ARG A 19 -9.31 14.19 -2.46
CA ARG A 19 -9.56 13.94 -3.89
C ARG A 19 -8.40 14.39 -4.77
N GLU A 20 -7.71 15.46 -4.38
CA GLU A 20 -6.55 16.02 -5.07
C GLU A 20 -5.28 15.14 -5.05
N TYR A 21 -5.20 14.12 -4.19
CA TYR A 21 -4.05 13.19 -4.11
C TYR A 21 -4.36 11.79 -4.63
N ARG A 22 -5.55 11.57 -5.19
CA ARG A 22 -5.94 10.27 -5.75
C ARG A 22 -4.99 9.82 -6.85
N PHE A 23 -4.50 10.76 -7.67
CA PHE A 23 -3.56 10.44 -8.75
C PHE A 23 -2.23 9.85 -8.23
N LEU A 24 -1.75 10.29 -7.06
CA LEU A 24 -0.52 9.75 -6.44
C LEU A 24 -0.76 8.31 -5.97
N LEU A 25 -1.93 8.04 -5.40
CA LEU A 25 -2.31 6.70 -5.00
C LEU A 25 -2.45 5.78 -6.22
N ASP A 26 -3.02 6.27 -7.32
CA ASP A 26 -3.11 5.51 -8.57
C ASP A 26 -1.73 5.20 -9.15
N LEU A 27 -0.78 6.14 -9.07
CA LEU A 27 0.61 5.92 -9.48
C LEU A 27 1.31 4.87 -8.59
N VAL A 28 1.10 4.91 -7.28
CA VAL A 28 1.61 3.88 -6.34
C VAL A 28 1.03 2.51 -6.70
N ASN A 29 -0.27 2.42 -6.98
CA ASN A 29 -0.92 1.19 -7.40
C ASN A 29 -0.34 0.65 -8.73
N GLN A 30 -0.07 1.53 -9.71
CA GLN A 30 0.57 1.12 -10.96
C GLN A 30 2.00 0.61 -10.76
N ALA A 31 2.79 1.27 -9.91
CA ALA A 31 4.14 0.81 -9.59
C ALA A 31 4.12 -0.58 -8.93
N PHE A 32 3.19 -0.80 -8.00
CA PHE A 32 2.98 -2.10 -7.38
C PHE A 32 2.60 -3.19 -8.40
N GLU A 33 1.67 -2.91 -9.31
CA GLU A 33 1.25 -3.87 -10.34
C GLU A 33 2.39 -4.25 -11.29
N ILE A 34 3.23 -3.28 -11.67
CA ILE A 34 4.42 -3.52 -12.49
C ILE A 34 5.39 -4.42 -11.72
N GLU A 35 5.61 -4.16 -10.45
CA GLU A 35 6.48 -4.97 -9.59
C GLU A 35 6.01 -6.42 -9.50
N LYS A 36 4.72 -6.62 -9.20
CA LYS A 36 4.10 -7.94 -9.12
C LYS A 36 4.30 -8.73 -10.41
N LYS A 37 3.98 -8.11 -11.56
CA LYS A 37 4.12 -8.76 -12.88
C LYS A 37 5.57 -9.00 -13.27
N ALA A 38 6.48 -8.11 -12.87
CA ALA A 38 7.90 -8.24 -13.17
C ALA A 38 8.56 -9.37 -12.36
N ALA A 39 8.11 -9.63 -11.13
CA ALA A 39 8.63 -10.71 -10.29
C ALA A 39 8.44 -12.11 -10.92
N ASP A 40 7.38 -12.28 -11.73
CA ASP A 40 7.08 -13.53 -12.43
C ASP A 40 7.90 -13.72 -13.73
N LEU A 41 8.62 -12.69 -14.18
CA LEU A 41 9.44 -12.76 -15.39
C LEU A 41 10.81 -13.39 -15.09
N LYS A 42 11.26 -14.30 -15.96
CA LYS A 42 12.56 -14.97 -15.86
C LYS A 42 13.71 -14.18 -16.51
N GLU A 43 13.56 -12.87 -16.69
CA GLU A 43 14.52 -12.02 -17.41
C GLU A 43 15.38 -11.12 -16.50
N SER A 44 16.48 -10.61 -17.06
CA SER A 44 17.46 -9.77 -16.37
C SER A 44 16.86 -8.44 -15.87
N ASN A 45 17.20 -8.14 -14.61
CA ASN A 45 16.58 -7.25 -13.61
C ASN A 45 16.49 -5.73 -13.89
N SER A 46 16.25 -5.30 -15.13
CA SER A 46 16.14 -3.87 -15.48
C SER A 46 14.85 -3.21 -14.99
N ILE A 47 13.74 -3.97 -14.95
CA ILE A 47 12.42 -3.48 -14.52
C ILE A 47 12.39 -3.22 -13.02
N GLN A 48 12.89 -4.16 -12.21
CA GLN A 48 12.93 -4.01 -10.75
C GLN A 48 13.70 -2.75 -10.33
N ARG A 49 14.80 -2.43 -11.02
CA ARG A 49 15.55 -1.19 -10.77
C ARG A 49 14.70 0.06 -11.01
N ASN A 50 13.89 0.07 -12.08
CA ASN A 50 13.01 1.20 -12.37
C ASN A 50 11.87 1.30 -11.34
N VAL A 51 11.30 0.18 -10.91
CA VAL A 51 10.32 0.13 -9.82
C VAL A 51 10.91 0.69 -8.52
N ASN A 52 12.12 0.26 -8.16
CA ASN A 52 12.80 0.76 -6.95
C ASN A 52 13.05 2.27 -7.01
N ARG A 53 13.37 2.81 -8.20
CA ARG A 53 13.44 4.26 -8.41
C ARG A 53 12.09 4.94 -8.19
N LEU A 54 11.00 4.39 -8.73
CA LEU A 54 9.65 4.92 -8.50
C LEU A 54 9.28 4.91 -7.00
N ARG A 55 9.58 3.83 -6.28
CA ARG A 55 9.45 3.77 -4.82
C ARG A 55 10.18 4.93 -4.15
N ASN A 56 11.46 5.09 -4.46
CA ASN A 56 12.26 6.16 -3.86
C ASN A 56 11.68 7.54 -4.15
N LEU A 57 11.12 7.77 -5.35
CA LEU A 57 10.44 9.02 -5.69
C LEU A 57 9.21 9.27 -4.81
N PHE A 58 8.37 8.25 -4.62
CA PHE A 58 7.18 8.35 -3.76
C PHE A 58 7.52 8.54 -2.27
N GLU A 59 8.62 7.94 -1.82
CA GLU A 59 9.05 7.98 -0.43
C GLU A 59 9.80 9.26 -0.06
N ASN A 60 10.63 9.78 -0.97
CA ASN A 60 11.62 10.80 -0.61
C ASN A 60 11.54 12.07 -1.45
N GLU A 61 10.95 12.01 -2.65
CA GLU A 61 11.09 13.08 -3.64
C GLU A 61 9.78 13.73 -4.06
N VAL A 62 8.64 13.49 -3.40
CA VAL A 62 7.44 14.31 -3.66
C VAL A 62 7.60 15.62 -2.88
N PRO A 63 8.17 16.68 -3.50
CA PRO A 63 8.44 17.90 -2.79
C PRO A 63 7.08 18.57 -2.60
N GLY A 64 6.94 19.32 -1.52
CA GLY A 64 5.73 20.07 -1.22
C GLY A 64 5.43 21.19 -2.21
N SER A 65 5.82 21.11 -3.49
CA SER A 65 5.62 22.15 -4.51
C SER A 65 4.14 22.47 -4.76
N PHE A 66 3.22 21.57 -4.39
CA PHE A 66 1.77 21.81 -4.39
C PHE A 66 1.23 22.35 -3.06
N PHE A 67 2.01 22.28 -1.99
CA PHE A 67 1.66 22.73 -0.66
C PHE A 67 2.35 24.07 -0.43
N GLN A 68 1.59 25.08 -0.04
CA GLN A 68 2.06 26.46 0.10
C GLN A 68 3.11 26.65 1.22
N GLN A 69 3.64 25.56 1.76
CA GLN A 69 4.57 25.43 2.87
C GLN A 69 5.52 24.28 2.49
N ASN A 70 6.83 24.41 2.75
CA ASN A 70 7.89 23.41 2.52
C ASN A 70 7.66 22.10 3.32
N THR A 71 6.55 21.42 3.07
CA THR A 71 6.10 20.23 3.76
C THR A 71 6.07 19.13 2.71
N GLY A 72 7.11 18.31 2.70
CA GLY A 72 7.18 17.13 1.85
C GLY A 72 6.07 16.14 2.22
N VAL A 73 5.65 15.36 1.24
CA VAL A 73 4.70 14.27 1.42
C VAL A 73 5.39 12.97 1.02
N SER A 74 5.20 11.90 1.76
CA SER A 74 5.78 10.60 1.42
C SER A 74 4.75 9.49 1.47
N PHE A 75 4.78 8.64 0.44
CA PHE A 75 3.92 7.47 0.34
C PHE A 75 4.70 6.20 0.64
N THR A 76 4.27 5.57 1.73
CA THR A 76 4.43 4.17 2.14
C THR A 76 3.74 3.14 1.27
N TYR A 77 4.35 2.09 0.70
CA TYR A 77 3.51 0.92 0.34
C TYR A 77 4.13 -0.42 0.69
N HIS A 78 3.27 -1.36 1.12
CA HIS A 78 3.65 -2.69 1.57
C HIS A 78 2.82 -3.77 0.89
N ASN A 79 3.49 -4.87 0.55
CA ASN A 79 2.87 -6.06 -0.03
C ASN A 79 2.74 -7.14 1.06
N PRO A 80 1.55 -7.38 1.62
CA PRO A 80 1.36 -8.34 2.71
C PRO A 80 1.27 -9.80 2.23
N ILE A 81 1.70 -10.09 1.00
CA ILE A 81 1.69 -11.45 0.44
C ILE A 81 2.44 -12.42 1.35
N GLY A 82 1.85 -13.58 1.62
CA GLY A 82 2.44 -14.60 2.47
C GLY A 82 2.46 -14.25 3.95
N GLU A 83 1.79 -13.17 4.39
CA GLU A 83 1.56 -12.91 5.81
C GLU A 83 0.30 -13.61 6.33
N ARG A 84 0.25 -13.85 7.64
CA ARG A 84 -0.96 -14.35 8.31
C ARG A 84 -2.06 -13.29 8.28
N TYR A 85 -3.28 -13.75 8.02
CA TYR A 85 -4.50 -12.97 8.13
C TYR A 85 -5.35 -13.45 9.32
N ASP A 86 -5.92 -12.48 10.03
CA ASP A 86 -7.03 -12.66 10.97
C ASP A 86 -7.96 -11.45 10.86
N ASP A 87 -9.15 -11.56 11.42
CA ASP A 87 -10.20 -10.54 11.36
C ASP A 87 -9.88 -9.29 12.20
N THR A 88 -8.82 -9.33 13.02
CA THR A 88 -8.34 -8.18 13.79
C THR A 88 -7.45 -7.23 12.97
N ARG A 89 -6.97 -7.69 11.80
CA ARG A 89 -6.23 -6.84 10.84
C ARG A 89 -7.10 -5.68 10.36
N THR A 90 -6.69 -4.46 10.69
CA THR A 90 -7.38 -3.23 10.27
C THR A 90 -6.85 -2.65 8.96
N ASP A 91 -5.74 -3.18 8.46
CA ASP A 91 -4.97 -2.68 7.31
C ASP A 91 -5.28 -3.44 5.99
N CYS A 92 -6.12 -4.47 6.05
CA CYS A 92 -6.54 -5.27 4.91
C CYS A 92 -8.07 -5.34 4.83
N ASP A 93 -8.61 -5.32 3.61
CA ASP A 93 -9.94 -5.80 3.27
C ASP A 93 -9.76 -7.13 2.52
N ALA A 94 -10.07 -8.24 3.19
CA ALA A 94 -9.81 -9.59 2.68
C ALA A 94 -11.07 -10.27 2.17
N SER A 95 -10.94 -10.97 1.04
CA SER A 95 -11.87 -12.01 0.61
C SER A 95 -11.33 -13.36 1.08
N ILE A 96 -12.13 -14.11 1.84
CA ILE A 96 -11.76 -15.48 2.25
C ILE A 96 -12.14 -16.44 1.13
N ALA A 97 -11.15 -17.19 0.64
CA ALA A 97 -11.35 -18.25 -0.35
C ALA A 97 -11.12 -19.64 0.27
N GLY A 98 -11.72 -20.66 -0.32
CA GLY A 98 -11.71 -22.03 0.22
C GLY A 98 -12.78 -22.27 1.29
N ALA A 99 -12.66 -23.40 2.00
CA ALA A 99 -13.67 -23.87 2.95
C ALA A 99 -13.36 -23.55 4.42
N GLY A 100 -12.11 -23.18 4.73
CA GLY A 100 -11.66 -22.89 6.09
C GLY A 100 -11.71 -21.40 6.41
N THR A 101 -11.95 -21.07 7.68
CA THR A 101 -11.91 -19.69 8.20
C THR A 101 -10.80 -19.48 9.24
N GLU A 102 -10.01 -20.52 9.50
CA GLU A 102 -8.89 -20.51 10.44
C GLU A 102 -7.57 -20.72 9.70
N ASN A 103 -6.45 -20.38 10.36
CA ASN A 103 -5.10 -20.45 9.79
C ASN A 103 -5.01 -19.82 8.39
N LEU A 104 -5.57 -18.61 8.26
CA LEU A 104 -5.64 -17.89 6.99
C LEU A 104 -4.32 -17.19 6.70
N TRP A 105 -3.87 -17.30 5.45
CA TRP A 105 -2.69 -16.63 4.93
C TRP A 105 -3.04 -15.88 3.66
N ILE A 106 -2.45 -14.70 3.48
CA ILE A 106 -2.65 -13.89 2.29
C ILE A 106 -1.96 -14.57 1.11
N THR A 107 -2.74 -15.08 0.16
CA THR A 107 -2.27 -15.81 -1.02
C THR A 107 -2.29 -14.96 -2.28
N GLU A 108 -3.10 -13.91 -2.30
CA GLU A 108 -3.08 -12.92 -3.37
C GLU A 108 -3.23 -11.50 -2.82
N VAL A 109 -2.47 -10.57 -3.41
CA VAL A 109 -2.60 -9.14 -3.15
C VAL A 109 -3.02 -8.44 -4.44
N ILE A 110 -4.18 -7.80 -4.41
CA ILE A 110 -4.78 -7.05 -5.52
C ILE A 110 -4.42 -5.56 -5.41
N LYS A 111 -4.37 -5.03 -4.18
CA LYS A 111 -3.87 -3.69 -3.89
C LYS A 111 -2.98 -3.72 -2.64
N PRO A 112 -1.89 -2.94 -2.59
CA PRO A 112 -1.02 -2.89 -1.43
C PRO A 112 -1.64 -2.08 -0.28
N ILE A 113 -1.07 -2.23 0.91
CA ILE A 113 -1.31 -1.31 2.02
C ILE A 113 -0.53 -0.04 1.72
N VAL A 114 -1.18 1.13 1.81
CA VAL A 114 -0.52 2.43 1.55
C VAL A 114 -0.67 3.36 2.74
N TRP A 115 0.46 3.93 3.16
CA TRP A 115 0.51 4.95 4.19
C TRP A 115 0.98 6.28 3.63
N LEU A 116 0.51 7.36 4.24
CA LEU A 116 0.97 8.72 3.96
C LEU A 116 1.65 9.31 5.19
N ALA A 117 2.80 9.94 5.03
CA ALA A 117 3.33 10.89 6.00
C ALA A 117 3.44 12.29 5.39
N ILE A 118 3.17 13.31 6.20
CA ILE A 118 3.27 14.72 5.81
C ILE A 118 4.32 15.37 6.71
N GLY A 119 5.32 16.04 6.13
CA GLY A 119 6.37 16.74 6.86
C GLY A 119 7.22 15.83 7.77
N GLY A 120 7.32 14.54 7.46
CA GLY A 120 7.99 13.56 8.32
C GLY A 120 7.21 13.17 9.59
N GLY A 121 5.94 13.55 9.69
CA GLY A 121 5.05 13.18 10.79
C GLY A 121 4.61 11.71 10.77
N PRO A 122 3.68 11.32 11.69
CA PRO A 122 3.15 9.97 11.76
C PRO A 122 2.54 9.50 10.43
N LYS A 123 2.69 8.20 10.15
CA LYS A 123 2.09 7.56 8.99
C LYS A 123 0.59 7.33 9.21
N ALA A 124 -0.25 7.92 8.36
CA ALA A 124 -1.68 7.63 8.30
C ALA A 124 -1.94 6.53 7.27
N LEU A 125 -2.75 5.53 7.61
CA LEU A 125 -3.23 4.53 6.65
C LEU A 125 -4.21 5.21 5.68
N VAL A 126 -3.88 5.22 4.39
CA VAL A 126 -4.68 5.88 3.35
C VAL A 126 -5.26 4.92 2.31
N GLN A 127 -4.79 3.67 2.31
CA GLN A 127 -5.39 2.57 1.57
C GLN A 127 -5.13 1.26 2.30
N LYS A 128 -6.19 0.52 2.62
CA LYS A 128 -6.08 -0.87 3.03
C LYS A 128 -5.68 -1.74 1.84
N ALA A 129 -4.89 -2.78 2.07
CA ALA A 129 -4.68 -3.78 1.04
C ALA A 129 -6.00 -4.48 0.70
N VAL A 130 -6.19 -4.77 -0.58
CA VAL A 130 -7.28 -5.65 -1.03
C VAL A 130 -6.64 -6.99 -1.34
N VAL A 131 -7.06 -8.02 -0.61
CA VAL A 131 -6.36 -9.30 -0.60
C VAL A 131 -7.31 -10.49 -0.70
N VAL A 132 -6.78 -11.62 -1.14
CA VAL A 132 -7.40 -12.93 -0.97
C VAL A 132 -6.61 -13.68 0.09
N ALA A 133 -7.32 -14.25 1.05
CA ALA A 133 -6.74 -15.09 2.08
C ALA A 133 -7.35 -16.49 2.03
N GLU A 134 -6.50 -17.50 2.22
CA GLU A 134 -6.88 -18.90 2.17
C GLU A 134 -6.30 -19.64 3.37
N THR A 135 -6.99 -20.71 3.80
CA THR A 135 -6.46 -21.59 4.83
C THR A 135 -5.23 -22.30 4.29
N ARG A 136 -4.12 -22.17 5.01
CA ARG A 136 -2.93 -22.98 4.74
C ARG A 136 -3.14 -24.36 5.36
N ILE A 137 -3.25 -25.38 4.52
CA ILE A 137 -3.20 -26.76 4.96
C ILE A 137 -1.71 -27.11 5.04
N ASP A 138 -1.17 -27.23 6.25
CA ASP A 138 0.16 -27.80 6.43
C ASP A 138 0.07 -29.27 6.06
N SER A 139 0.41 -29.58 4.80
CA SER A 139 0.62 -30.94 4.32
C SER A 139 1.92 -31.49 4.92
N ALA A 140 1.88 -31.76 6.22
CA ALA A 140 2.96 -32.33 6.99
C ALA A 140 2.54 -33.65 7.66
N PHE A 141 1.63 -34.43 7.04
CA PHE A 141 1.44 -35.85 7.32
C PHE A 141 0.83 -36.52 6.08
N ASN A 142 1.68 -37.11 5.24
CA ASN A 142 1.38 -38.25 4.37
C ASN A 142 2.67 -39.01 4.09
#